data_AF-A0A2R6RWY5-F1
#
_entry.id   AF-A0A2R6RWY5-F1
#
_cell.length_a   1.000
_cell.length_b   1.000
_cell.length_c   1.000
_cell.angle_alpha   90.00
_cell.angle_beta   90.00
_cell.angle_gamma   90.00
#
_symmetry.space_group_name_H-M   'P 1'
#
loop_
_entity.id
_entity.type
_entity.pdbx_description
1 polymer ?
#
loop_
_entity_poly.entity_id
_entity_poly.type
_entity_poly.pdbx_seq_one_letter_code
_entity_poly.pdbx_strand_id
1 'polypeptide(L)'
;MSIVKRIHRDLSELDRHEHEFKLESYNKRFTCDGCKEQGFGSRYKCEHCSYELHPECKCSKPTITHDFFPGSVFEFLEQPYILGSRGRICDACGKDIHGFVYHCWYGRK
;
A
#
# COMPACT_ATOMS: atom_id res chain seq x y z
N MET A 1 -18.66 0.98 32.25
CA MET A 1 -19.63 1.18 31.15
C MET A 1 -19.51 2.61 30.67
N SER A 2 -19.68 2.82 29.37
CA SER A 2 -19.03 3.80 28.50
C SER A 2 -19.09 5.28 28.89
N ILE A 3 -18.00 6.03 28.65
CA ILE A 3 -18.02 7.48 28.38
C ILE A 3 -16.90 7.83 27.35
N VAL A 4 -17.39 8.30 26.19
CA VAL A 4 -16.79 9.15 25.12
C VAL A 4 -15.34 9.62 25.23
N LYS A 5 -14.62 9.55 24.09
CA LYS A 5 -13.68 10.59 23.69
C LYS A 5 -14.19 11.29 22.43
N ARG A 6 -14.89 12.40 22.65
CA ARG A 6 -15.21 13.41 21.64
C ARG A 6 -13.94 14.21 21.34
N ILE A 7 -13.62 14.31 20.05
CA ILE A 7 -13.10 15.48 19.31
C ILE A 7 -11.78 16.09 19.81
N HIS A 8 -10.73 15.95 19.00
CA HIS A 8 -9.90 17.11 18.68
C HIS A 8 -9.80 17.26 17.16
N ARG A 9 -10.46 18.32 16.70
CA ARG A 9 -10.26 18.99 15.41
C ARG A 9 -8.81 19.48 15.39
N ASP A 10 -8.00 19.02 14.44
CA ASP A 10 -6.83 19.77 13.97
C ASP A 10 -6.55 19.44 12.50
N LEU A 11 -6.36 20.49 11.71
CA LEU A 11 -6.15 20.47 10.28
C LEU A 11 -4.69 20.07 10.01
N SER A 12 -4.42 18.81 9.63
CA SER A 12 -3.16 18.47 8.94
C SER A 12 -3.30 17.18 8.11
N GLU A 13 -3.32 17.38 6.80
CA GLU A 13 -2.89 16.53 5.69
C GLU A 13 -2.86 14.98 5.81
N LEU A 14 -3.65 14.36 4.92
CA LEU A 14 -3.46 13.06 4.23
C LEU A 14 -4.07 11.77 4.83
N ASP A 15 -5.31 11.51 4.38
CA ASP A 15 -5.80 10.24 3.80
C ASP A 15 -5.37 8.91 4.43
N ARG A 16 -5.56 8.72 5.74
CA ARG A 16 -5.71 7.36 6.27
C ARG A 16 -7.18 6.98 6.19
N HIS A 17 -7.50 6.04 5.32
CA HIS A 17 -8.82 5.45 5.25
C HIS A 17 -9.24 4.86 6.62
N GLU A 18 -10.06 5.58 7.39
CA GLU A 18 -10.38 5.30 8.81
C GLU A 18 -11.49 4.26 9.02
N HIS A 19 -11.85 3.49 8.00
CA HIS A 19 -12.88 2.46 8.11
C HIS A 19 -12.29 1.09 8.46
N GLU A 20 -13.07 0.27 9.16
CA GLU A 20 -12.71 -1.11 9.43
C GLU A 20 -12.67 -1.92 8.13
N PHE A 21 -11.63 -2.74 8.00
CA PHE A 21 -11.45 -3.64 6.89
C PHE A 21 -11.80 -5.06 7.30
N LYS A 22 -12.58 -5.73 6.47
CA LYS A 22 -12.91 -7.14 6.62
C LYS A 22 -12.14 -7.98 5.61
N LEU A 23 -11.53 -9.06 6.09
CA LEU A 23 -10.92 -10.04 5.19
C LEU A 23 -12.03 -10.87 4.53
N GLU A 24 -12.12 -10.79 3.20
CA GLU A 24 -13.03 -11.59 2.39
C GLU A 24 -12.23 -12.41 1.39
N SER A 25 -12.73 -13.59 1.03
CA SER A 25 -12.12 -14.42 0.00
C SER A 25 -13.18 -15.02 -0.88
N TYR A 26 -13.06 -14.80 -2.17
CA TYR A 26 -13.97 -15.31 -3.18
C TYR A 26 -13.27 -15.34 -4.55
N ASN A 27 -13.72 -16.23 -5.43
CA ASN A 27 -13.08 -16.52 -6.72
C ASN A 27 -13.37 -15.45 -7.80
N LYS A 28 -13.08 -14.17 -7.52
CA LYS A 28 -13.16 -13.07 -8.50
C LYS A 28 -11.89 -12.23 -8.51
N ARG A 29 -11.66 -11.49 -9.59
CA ARG A 29 -10.57 -10.50 -9.67
C ARG A 29 -10.97 -9.20 -8.98
N PHE A 30 -10.01 -8.42 -8.52
CA PHE A 30 -10.17 -7.02 -8.12
C PHE A 30 -8.93 -6.23 -8.47
N THR A 31 -9.04 -4.93 -8.37
CA THR A 31 -7.91 -4.01 -8.36
C THR A 31 -7.68 -3.56 -6.94
N CYS A 32 -6.45 -3.69 -6.45
CA CYS A 32 -6.07 -3.19 -5.13
C CYS A 32 -5.97 -1.67 -5.16
N ASP A 33 -6.64 -0.97 -4.26
CA ASP A 33 -6.60 0.49 -4.18
C ASP A 33 -5.28 1.05 -3.65
N GLY A 34 -4.44 0.20 -3.05
CA GLY A 34 -3.10 0.58 -2.58
C GLY A 34 -2.07 0.54 -3.69
N CYS A 35 -1.71 -0.66 -4.15
CA CYS A 35 -0.69 -0.83 -5.19
C CYS A 35 -1.20 -0.64 -6.63
N LYS A 36 -2.53 -0.56 -6.82
CA LYS A 36 -3.22 -0.44 -8.12
C LYS A 36 -3.06 -1.64 -9.06
N GLU A 37 -2.51 -2.75 -8.57
CA GLU A 37 -2.39 -4.01 -9.32
C GLU A 37 -3.62 -4.91 -9.17
N GLN A 38 -3.80 -5.84 -10.11
CA GLN A 38 -4.86 -6.85 -10.04
C GLN A 38 -4.57 -7.91 -8.97
N GLY A 39 -5.55 -8.20 -8.14
CA GLY A 39 -5.56 -9.33 -7.22
C GLY A 39 -6.64 -10.37 -7.55
N PHE A 40 -6.56 -11.52 -6.89
CA PHE A 40 -7.53 -12.60 -7.02
C PHE A 40 -7.74 -13.29 -5.67
N GLY A 41 -8.97 -13.75 -5.38
CA GLY A 41 -9.24 -14.49 -4.14
C GLY A 41 -9.37 -13.57 -2.92
N SER A 42 -8.39 -13.66 -2.02
CA SER A 42 -8.39 -13.00 -0.72
C SER A 42 -8.07 -11.51 -0.81
N ARG A 43 -8.86 -10.69 -0.11
CA ARG A 43 -8.67 -9.23 -0.03
C ARG A 43 -9.27 -8.65 1.23
N TYR A 44 -8.73 -7.53 1.68
CA TYR A 44 -9.37 -6.70 2.68
C TYR A 44 -10.31 -5.74 1.97
N LYS A 45 -11.59 -5.80 2.29
CA LYS A 45 -12.58 -4.85 1.80
C LYS A 45 -13.06 -3.99 2.95
N CYS A 46 -13.12 -2.69 2.73
CA CYS A 46 -13.76 -1.77 3.66
C CYS A 46 -15.26 -2.07 3.77
N GLU A 47 -15.80 -2.08 4.98
CA GLU A 47 -17.24 -2.32 5.19
C GLU A 47 -18.11 -1.12 4.79
N HIS A 48 -17.54 0.08 4.76
CA HIS A 48 -18.24 1.33 4.53
C HIS A 48 -18.05 1.91 3.12
N CYS A 49 -17.09 1.41 2.33
CA CYS A 49 -16.88 1.85 0.96
C CYS A 49 -16.32 0.74 0.07
N SER A 50 -16.13 1.04 -1.22
CA SER A 50 -15.61 0.10 -2.21
C SER A 50 -14.08 -0.03 -2.20
N TYR A 51 -13.40 0.34 -1.11
CA TYR A 51 -11.94 0.30 -1.04
C TYR A 51 -11.47 -1.14 -0.74
N GLU A 52 -10.67 -1.70 -1.64
CA GLU A 52 -10.20 -3.09 -1.59
C GLU A 52 -8.66 -3.14 -1.61
N LEU A 53 -8.04 -3.88 -0.70
CA LEU A 53 -6.59 -4.05 -0.61
C LEU A 53 -6.20 -5.52 -0.67
N HIS A 54 -5.04 -5.81 -1.25
CA HIS A 54 -4.38 -7.09 -1.00
C HIS A 54 -4.09 -7.25 0.50
N PRO A 55 -4.12 -8.48 1.05
CA PRO A 55 -3.66 -8.76 2.40
C PRO A 55 -2.29 -8.16 2.72
N GLU A 56 -1.36 -8.25 1.77
CA GLU A 56 -0.01 -7.73 1.86
C GLU A 56 0.03 -6.20 1.87
N CYS A 57 -0.85 -5.54 1.10
CA CYS A 57 -0.95 -4.08 1.07
C CYS A 57 -1.57 -3.52 2.34
N LYS A 58 -2.52 -4.23 2.97
CA LYS A 58 -3.14 -3.80 4.24
C LYS A 58 -2.18 -3.93 5.42
N CYS A 59 -1.33 -4.94 5.38
CA CYS A 59 -0.37 -5.30 6.44
C CYS A 59 1.07 -4.98 6.02
N SER A 60 1.26 -3.94 5.19
CA SER A 60 2.59 -3.54 4.71
C SER A 60 3.49 -3.18 5.88
N LYS A 61 4.72 -3.69 5.85
CA LYS A 61 5.75 -3.30 6.80
C LYS A 61 6.37 -1.98 6.34
N PRO A 62 6.77 -1.09 7.26
CA PRO A 62 7.43 0.16 6.89
C PRO A 62 8.74 -0.10 6.13
N THR A 63 9.43 -1.21 6.41
CA THR A 63 10.65 -1.61 5.71
C THR A 63 10.69 -3.12 5.44
N ILE A 64 11.36 -3.50 4.36
CA ILE A 64 11.65 -4.90 4.00
C ILE A 64 13.09 -5.04 3.46
N THR A 65 13.59 -6.28 3.46
CA THR A 65 14.83 -6.69 2.79
C THR A 65 14.50 -7.82 1.82
N HIS A 66 15.33 -8.03 0.79
CA HIS A 66 15.11 -9.08 -0.20
C HIS A 66 16.42 -9.80 -0.52
N ASP A 67 16.39 -11.14 -0.64
CA ASP A 67 17.59 -11.96 -0.83
C ASP A 67 18.35 -11.65 -2.13
N PHE A 68 17.64 -11.33 -3.22
CA PHE A 68 18.25 -10.84 -4.47
C PHE A 68 18.96 -9.47 -4.35
N PHE A 69 18.70 -8.70 -3.28
CA PHE A 69 19.30 -7.40 -3.03
C PHE A 69 19.96 -7.37 -1.64
N PRO A 70 21.03 -8.17 -1.43
CA PRO A 70 21.64 -8.30 -0.12
C PRO A 70 22.18 -6.95 0.38
N GLY A 71 21.87 -6.63 1.63
CA GLY A 71 22.26 -5.36 2.25
C GLY A 71 21.41 -4.14 1.83
N SER A 72 20.40 -4.33 0.97
CA SER A 72 19.46 -3.27 0.61
C SER A 72 18.23 -3.29 1.51
N VAL A 73 17.89 -2.14 2.07
CA VAL A 73 16.64 -1.93 2.82
C VAL A 73 15.69 -1.11 1.95
N PHE A 74 14.48 -1.62 1.77
CA PHE A 74 13.45 -0.95 1.01
C PHE A 74 12.40 -0.37 1.96
N GLU A 75 12.11 0.90 1.80
CA GLU A 75 11.12 1.64 2.56
C GLU A 75 9.79 1.64 1.82
N PHE A 76 8.70 1.43 2.55
CA PHE A 76 7.35 1.48 2.01
C PHE A 76 6.93 2.93 1.77
N LEU A 77 6.41 3.20 0.57
CA LEU A 77 5.82 4.46 0.17
C LEU A 77 4.41 4.21 -0.35
N GLU A 78 3.44 5.02 0.11
CA GLU A 78 2.05 4.95 -0.38
C GLU A 78 1.91 5.47 -1.82
N GLN A 79 2.89 6.21 -2.30
CA GLN A 79 2.97 6.66 -3.69
C GLN A 79 4.42 6.56 -4.18
N PRO A 80 4.63 6.28 -5.48
CA PRO A 80 5.96 6.22 -6.03
C PRO A 80 6.65 7.58 -5.97
N TYR A 81 7.94 7.58 -5.64
CA TYR A 81 8.76 8.78 -5.80
C TYR A 81 9.01 9.05 -7.28
N ILE A 82 8.23 9.97 -7.86
CA ILE A 82 8.34 10.37 -9.26
C ILE A 82 9.27 11.58 -9.35
N LEU A 83 10.41 11.42 -10.04
CA LEU A 83 11.31 12.53 -10.36
C LEU A 83 11.15 12.89 -11.84
N GLY A 84 10.46 14.00 -12.11
CA GLY A 84 10.17 14.48 -13.47
C GLY A 84 8.92 13.86 -14.10
N SER A 85 8.82 13.90 -15.43
CA SER A 85 7.60 13.49 -16.16
C SER A 85 7.55 12.01 -16.55
N ARG A 86 8.50 11.18 -16.10
CA ARG A 86 8.53 9.74 -16.41
C ARG A 86 8.04 8.94 -15.22
N GLY A 87 7.09 8.04 -15.47
CA GLY A 87 6.64 7.05 -14.49
C GLY A 87 7.80 6.19 -13.97
N ARG A 88 7.65 5.65 -12.76
CA ARG A 88 8.60 4.69 -12.21
C ARG A 88 8.22 3.29 -12.65
N ILE A 89 9.22 2.50 -13.02
CA ILE A 89 9.09 1.07 -13.28
C ILE A 89 9.68 0.28 -12.12
N CYS A 90 9.19 -0.92 -11.89
CA CYS A 90 9.73 -1.84 -10.90
C CYS A 90 11.06 -2.42 -11.36
N ASP A 91 12.12 -2.26 -10.57
CA ASP A 91 13.46 -2.79 -10.88
C ASP A 91 13.51 -4.33 -10.97
N ALA A 92 12.55 -5.04 -10.37
CA ALA A 92 12.49 -6.50 -10.37
C ALA A 92 11.75 -7.09 -11.60
N CYS A 93 10.62 -6.49 -12.00
CA CYS A 93 9.75 -7.06 -13.04
C CYS A 93 9.60 -6.20 -14.30
N GLY A 94 10.10 -4.95 -14.29
CA GLY A 94 10.06 -4.04 -15.43
C GLY A 94 8.68 -3.42 -15.75
N LYS A 95 7.66 -3.66 -14.92
CA LYS A 95 6.31 -3.09 -15.09
C LYS A 95 6.21 -1.70 -14.47
N ASP A 96 5.26 -0.90 -14.96
CA ASP A 96 4.91 0.39 -14.38
C ASP A 96 4.43 0.26 -12.92
N ILE A 97 4.78 1.25 -12.09
CA ILE A 97 4.34 1.35 -10.70
C ILE A 97 3.25 2.42 -10.61
N HIS A 98 2.09 2.03 -10.09
CA HIS A 98 0.89 2.87 -10.07
C HIS A 98 0.43 3.30 -8.65
N GLY A 99 1.04 2.77 -7.60
CA GLY A 99 0.65 3.07 -6.22
C GLY A 99 1.71 2.64 -5.20
N PHE A 100 1.27 1.96 -4.14
CA PHE A 100 2.12 1.44 -3.06
C PHE A 100 3.38 0.75 -3.60
N VAL A 101 4.54 1.16 -3.10
CA VAL A 101 5.84 0.69 -3.58
C VAL A 101 6.85 0.59 -2.45
N TYR A 102 7.80 -0.33 -2.59
CA TYR A 102 9.00 -0.40 -1.76
C TYR A 102 10.19 0.21 -2.51
N HIS A 103 10.79 1.27 -1.97
CA HIS A 103 11.91 1.97 -2.57
C HIS A 103 13.17 1.89 -1.71
N CYS A 104 14.30 1.57 -2.32
CA CYS A 104 15.61 1.64 -1.65
C CYS A 104 16.32 2.93 -2.06
N TRP A 105 16.61 3.80 -1.09
CA TRP A 105 17.33 5.05 -1.34
C TRP A 105 18.85 4.86 -1.49
N TYR A 106 19.39 3.75 -0.99
CA TYR A 106 20.83 3.51 -0.85
C TYR A 106 21.34 2.32 -1.67
N GLY A 107 20.54 1.81 -2.60
CA GLY A 107 20.92 0.71 -3.49
C GLY A 107 22.05 1.14 -4.44
N ARG A 108 23.16 0.40 -4.44
CA ARG A 108 24.22 0.57 -5.45
C ARG A 108 23.65 0.20 -6.83
N LYS A 109 23.81 1.11 -7.80
CA LYS A 109 23.65 0.78 -9.22
C LYS A 109 24.77 -0.16 -9.69
#